data_AF-A0A5B9MJP4-F1
#
_entry.id   AF-A0A5B9MJP4-F1
#
_cell.length_a   1.000
_cell.length_b   1.000
_cell.length_c   1.000
_cell.angle_alpha   90.00
_cell.angle_beta   90.00
_cell.angle_gamma   90.00
#
_symmetry.space_group_name_H-M   'P 1'
#
loop_
_entity.id
_entity.type
_entity.pdbx_description
1 polymer ?
#
loop_
_entity_poly.entity_id
_entity_poly.type
_entity_poly.pdbx_seq_one_letter_code
_entity_poly.pdbx_strand_id
1 'polypeptide(L)'
;MTPRFSLRQLMFALTIAVFGVWSISIGLSRARHNADASQSTYAARLVAQMCVRHMSFNGDTWPKGWHELRDDFAPCMARARQPWDFDDLMDRVGVDWNVDPTDLLTVPDSPTVIWVASDPDFPFHGTTPNAIVLRHLHDQNHLQNAGTVSVDAF
;
A
#
# COMPACT_ATOMS: atom_id res chain seq x y z
N MET A 1 -7.63 -24.65 58.16
CA MET A 1 -8.82 -23.92 57.65
C MET A 1 -8.79 -24.00 56.13
N THR A 2 -9.58 -24.90 55.53
CA THR A 2 -9.75 -24.99 54.07
C THR A 2 -10.86 -24.02 53.65
N PRO A 3 -10.60 -23.04 52.78
CA PRO A 3 -11.64 -22.14 52.31
C PRO A 3 -12.68 -22.91 51.49
N ARG A 4 -13.93 -22.96 51.96
CA ARG A 4 -15.07 -23.50 51.21
C ARG A 4 -15.58 -22.41 50.26
N PHE A 5 -15.05 -22.39 49.04
CA PHE A 5 -15.64 -21.57 47.98
C PHE A 5 -17.00 -22.14 47.58
N SER A 6 -18.01 -21.27 47.49
CA SER A 6 -19.31 -21.69 46.98
C SER A 6 -19.22 -21.92 45.47
N LEU A 7 -19.93 -22.92 44.96
CA LEU A 7 -20.00 -23.21 43.52
C LEU A 7 -20.34 -21.96 42.70
N ARG A 8 -21.19 -21.08 43.24
CA ARG A 8 -21.57 -19.80 42.63
C ARG A 8 -20.37 -18.88 42.43
N GLN A 9 -19.50 -18.73 43.44
CA GLN A 9 -18.30 -17.90 43.32
C GLN A 9 -17.33 -18.46 42.27
N LEU A 10 -17.21 -19.79 42.19
CA LEU A 10 -16.37 -20.43 41.17
C LEU A 10 -16.92 -20.21 39.76
N MET A 11 -18.24 -20.30 39.58
CA MET A 11 -18.89 -20.00 38.30
C MET A 11 -18.74 -18.54 37.90
N PHE A 12 -18.91 -17.59 38.84
CA PHE A 12 -18.67 -16.18 38.54
C PHE A 12 -17.22 -15.90 38.15
N ALA A 13 -16.25 -16.46 38.89
CA ALA A 13 -14.82 -16.30 38.58
C ALA A 13 -14.47 -16.89 37.20
N LEU A 14 -15.02 -18.07 36.86
CA LEU A 14 -14.82 -18.70 35.55
C LEU A 14 -15.40 -17.84 34.43
N THR A 15 -16.62 -17.32 34.59
CA THR A 15 -17.26 -16.46 33.59
C THR A 15 -16.44 -15.21 33.34
N ILE A 16 -15.97 -14.53 34.40
CA ILE A 16 -15.10 -13.35 34.25
C ILE A 16 -13.80 -13.71 33.54
N ALA A 17 -13.18 -14.85 33.88
CA ALA A 17 -11.95 -15.30 33.23
C ALA A 17 -12.16 -15.57 31.73
N VAL A 18 -13.26 -16.24 31.35
CA VAL A 18 -13.58 -16.52 29.95
C VAL A 18 -13.84 -15.24 29.16
N PHE A 19 -14.66 -14.32 29.69
CA PHE A 19 -14.90 -13.04 29.04
C PHE A 19 -13.63 -12.19 28.94
N GLY A 20 -12.79 -12.19 29.98
CA GLY A 20 -11.50 -11.51 29.97
C GLY A 20 -10.59 -12.01 28.86
N VAL A 21 -10.41 -13.33 28.75
CA VAL A 21 -9.59 -13.95 27.69
C VAL A 21 -10.18 -13.67 26.30
N TRP A 22 -11.49 -13.77 26.14
CA TRP A 22 -12.17 -13.48 24.87
C TRP A 22 -11.97 -12.04 24.42
N SER A 23 -12.16 -11.07 25.32
CA SER A 23 -11.95 -9.65 25.02
C SER A 23 -10.50 -9.33 24.65
N ILE A 24 -9.52 -9.91 25.36
CA ILE A 24 -8.09 -9.76 25.04
C ILE A 24 -7.79 -10.34 23.65
N SER A 25 -8.35 -11.51 23.34
CA SER A 25 -8.12 -12.20 22.05
C SER A 25 -8.64 -11.38 20.87
N ILE A 26 -9.84 -10.79 21.00
CA ILE A 26 -10.40 -9.88 19.99
C ILE A 26 -9.56 -8.62 19.85
N GLY A 27 -9.12 -8.04 20.98
CA GLY A 27 -8.27 -6.86 20.99
C GLY A 27 -6.95 -7.09 20.24
N LEU A 28 -6.27 -8.20 20.51
CA LEU A 28 -5.04 -8.57 19.82
C LEU A 28 -5.25 -8.82 18.33
N SER A 29 -6.32 -9.54 17.95
CA SER A 29 -6.62 -9.83 16.55
C SER A 29 -6.84 -8.54 15.75
N ARG A 30 -7.64 -7.60 16.29
CA ARG A 30 -7.87 -6.30 15.65
C ARG A 30 -6.60 -5.46 15.57
N ALA A 31 -5.78 -5.44 16.63
CA ALA A 31 -4.53 -4.69 16.64
C ALA A 31 -3.56 -5.21 15.56
N ARG A 32 -3.46 -6.53 15.39
CA ARG A 32 -2.64 -7.16 14.34
C ARG A 32 -3.16 -6.82 12.94
N HIS A 33 -4.45 -7.00 12.69
CA HIS A 33 -5.05 -6.63 11.40
C HIS A 33 -4.82 -5.16 11.04
N ASN A 34 -4.97 -4.24 12.00
CA ASN A 34 -4.75 -2.82 11.76
C ASN A 34 -3.27 -2.50 11.49
N ALA A 35 -2.35 -3.15 12.19
CA ALA A 35 -0.92 -3.01 11.98
C ALA A 35 -0.52 -3.52 10.58
N ASP A 36 -1.02 -4.69 10.20
CA ASP A 36 -0.79 -5.30 8.89
C ASP A 36 -1.36 -4.44 7.76
N ALA A 37 -2.59 -3.93 7.93
CA ALA A 37 -3.21 -3.05 6.93
C ALA A 37 -2.42 -1.74 6.77
N SER A 38 -1.99 -1.13 7.89
CA SER A 38 -1.16 0.08 7.85
C SER A 38 0.14 -0.18 7.08
N GLN A 39 0.80 -1.28 7.40
CA GLN A 39 2.00 -1.76 6.71
C GLN A 39 1.79 -1.96 5.20
N SER A 40 0.70 -2.63 4.80
CA SER A 40 0.38 -2.84 3.40
C SER A 40 0.09 -1.52 2.65
N THR A 41 -0.48 -0.50 3.32
CA THR A 41 -0.63 0.82 2.68
C THR A 41 0.71 1.51 2.44
N TYR A 42 1.70 1.32 3.32
CA TYR A 42 3.07 1.83 3.09
C TYR A 42 3.74 1.07 1.96
N ALA A 43 3.59 -0.26 1.92
CA ALA A 43 4.07 -1.10 0.84
C ALA A 43 3.51 -0.63 -0.51
N ALA A 44 2.19 -0.40 -0.61
CA ALA A 44 1.56 0.09 -1.84
C ALA A 44 2.13 1.45 -2.29
N ARG A 45 2.38 2.38 -1.35
CA ARG A 45 3.03 3.68 -1.69
C ARG A 45 4.47 3.50 -2.15
N LEU A 46 5.22 2.56 -1.57
CA LEU A 46 6.59 2.25 -1.98
C LEU A 46 6.61 1.67 -3.40
N VAL A 47 5.70 0.74 -3.70
CA VAL A 47 5.55 0.16 -5.04
C VAL A 47 5.16 1.22 -6.06
N ALA A 48 4.29 2.17 -5.71
CA ALA A 48 4.00 3.30 -6.58
C ALA A 48 5.24 4.15 -6.89
N GLN A 49 6.13 4.36 -5.91
CA GLN A 49 7.41 5.03 -6.15
C GLN A 49 8.34 4.20 -7.05
N MET A 50 8.32 2.87 -6.94
CA MET A 50 9.06 1.97 -7.83
C MET A 50 8.53 2.07 -9.27
N CYS A 51 7.22 2.05 -9.48
CA CYS A 51 6.63 2.24 -10.83
C CYS A 51 6.98 3.61 -11.41
N VAL A 52 6.91 4.69 -10.62
CA VAL A 52 7.33 6.03 -11.06
C VAL A 52 8.80 6.07 -11.42
N ARG A 53 9.66 5.44 -10.61
CA ARG A 53 11.09 5.34 -10.89
C ARG A 53 11.34 4.59 -12.20
N HIS A 54 10.67 3.47 -12.40
CA HIS A 54 10.74 2.67 -13.62
C HIS A 54 10.39 3.53 -14.85
N MET A 55 9.24 4.22 -14.83
CA MET A 55 8.81 5.12 -15.91
C MET A 55 9.85 6.23 -16.18
N SER A 56 10.41 6.82 -15.13
CA SER A 56 11.43 7.88 -15.25
C SER A 56 12.71 7.42 -15.96
N PHE A 57 13.06 6.13 -15.90
CA PHE A 57 14.24 5.58 -16.56
C PHE A 57 13.94 4.87 -17.89
N ASN A 58 12.68 4.48 -18.13
CA ASN A 58 12.27 3.70 -19.30
C ASN A 58 11.32 4.48 -20.23
N GLY A 59 11.45 5.81 -20.28
CA GLY A 59 10.74 6.67 -21.22
C GLY A 59 9.22 6.63 -21.04
N ASP A 60 8.76 6.81 -19.81
CA ASP A 60 7.34 6.83 -19.42
C ASP A 60 6.59 5.50 -19.68
N THR A 61 7.32 4.39 -19.85
CA THR A 61 6.72 3.06 -20.02
C THR A 61 6.27 2.48 -18.68
N TRP A 62 5.00 2.05 -18.57
CA TRP A 62 4.50 1.34 -17.39
C TRP A 62 5.18 -0.03 -17.26
N PRO A 63 5.58 -0.44 -16.04
CA PRO A 63 6.14 -1.78 -15.81
C PRO A 63 5.13 -2.88 -16.18
N LYS A 64 5.61 -3.96 -16.78
CA LYS A 64 4.78 -5.11 -17.20
C LYS A 64 4.69 -6.23 -16.16
N GLY A 65 5.35 -6.06 -15.02
CA GLY A 65 5.29 -7.01 -13.92
C GLY A 65 6.38 -6.77 -12.88
N TRP A 66 6.25 -7.49 -11.76
CA TRP A 66 7.19 -7.43 -10.64
C TRP A 66 8.67 -7.56 -11.04
N HIS A 67 8.99 -8.45 -11.97
CA HIS A 67 10.37 -8.64 -12.44
C HIS A 67 11.04 -7.36 -12.95
N GLU A 68 10.31 -6.44 -13.60
CA GLU A 68 10.84 -5.17 -14.09
C GLU A 68 11.08 -4.14 -12.98
N LEU A 69 10.48 -4.33 -11.80
CA LEU A 69 10.66 -3.47 -10.64
C LEU A 69 11.80 -3.93 -9.71
N ARG A 70 12.41 -5.09 -10.00
CA ARG A 70 13.46 -5.67 -9.14
C ARG A 70 14.68 -4.74 -9.02
N ASP A 71 15.05 -4.06 -10.10
CA ASP A 71 16.17 -3.11 -10.11
C ASP A 71 15.81 -1.78 -9.42
N ASP A 72 14.53 -1.43 -9.41
CA ASP A 72 14.00 -0.22 -8.74
C ASP A 72 13.83 -0.40 -7.23
N PHE A 73 13.79 -1.65 -6.76
CA PHE A 73 13.61 -1.99 -5.35
C PHE A 73 14.74 -1.45 -4.48
N ALA A 74 16.00 -1.78 -4.78
CA ALA A 74 17.13 -1.40 -3.91
C ALA A 74 17.27 0.14 -3.74
N PRO A 75 17.14 0.97 -4.79
CA PRO A 75 17.12 2.43 -4.64
C PRO A 75 15.94 2.97 -3.84
N CYS A 76 14.74 2.40 -3.99
CA CYS A 76 13.57 2.81 -3.22
C CYS A 76 13.68 2.37 -1.76
N MET A 77 14.24 1.20 -1.49
CA MET A 77 14.50 0.67 -0.16
C MET A 77 15.53 1.48 0.62
N ALA A 78 16.58 1.97 -0.04
CA ALA A 78 17.55 2.86 0.61
C ALA A 78 16.91 4.15 1.17
N ARG A 79 15.76 4.55 0.61
CA ARG A 79 14.96 5.70 1.07
C ARG A 79 13.89 5.31 2.08
N ALA A 80 13.39 4.09 1.98
CA ALA A 80 12.41 3.54 2.92
C ALA A 80 13.10 3.23 4.25
N ARG A 81 12.57 3.75 5.36
CA ARG A 81 13.10 3.46 6.71
C ARG A 81 12.59 2.13 7.29
N GLN A 82 11.98 1.29 6.47
CA GLN A 82 11.41 0.00 6.88
C GLN A 82 12.13 -1.13 6.13
N PRO A 83 12.46 -2.25 6.81
CA PRO A 83 13.04 -3.42 6.17
C PRO A 83 11.92 -4.24 5.52
N TRP A 84 11.57 -3.89 4.28
CA TRP A 84 10.76 -4.71 3.40
C TRP A 84 11.65 -5.67 2.63
N ASP A 85 11.20 -6.91 2.48
CA ASP A 85 11.71 -7.81 1.45
C ASP A 85 10.88 -7.64 0.17
N PHE A 86 11.48 -7.94 -0.98
CA PHE A 86 10.79 -7.77 -2.26
C PHE A 86 9.57 -8.68 -2.38
N ASP A 87 9.70 -9.93 -1.92
CA ASP A 87 8.61 -10.91 -1.93
C ASP A 87 7.45 -10.47 -1.02
N ASP A 88 7.76 -9.83 0.12
CA ASP A 88 6.73 -9.24 0.99
C ASP A 88 5.92 -8.14 0.29
N LEU A 89 6.56 -7.34 -0.57
CA LEU A 89 5.85 -6.34 -1.36
C LEU A 89 4.94 -7.00 -2.41
N MET A 90 5.42 -8.07 -3.04
CA MET A 90 4.64 -8.85 -4.02
C MET A 90 3.37 -9.42 -3.40
N ASP A 91 3.46 -9.93 -2.18
CA ASP A 91 2.32 -10.54 -1.49
C ASP A 91 1.32 -9.51 -0.96
N ARG A 92 1.78 -8.30 -0.63
CA ARG A 92 0.96 -7.26 0.02
C ARG A 92 0.28 -6.31 -0.95
N VAL A 93 0.77 -6.19 -2.18
CA VAL A 93 0.35 -5.14 -3.10
C VAL A 93 -0.15 -5.75 -4.40
N GLY A 94 -1.32 -5.32 -4.83
CA GLY A 94 -1.81 -5.57 -6.18
C GLY A 94 -1.44 -4.42 -7.09
N VAL A 95 -1.05 -4.74 -8.32
CA VAL A 95 -0.77 -3.76 -9.38
C VAL A 95 -1.42 -4.26 -10.66
N ASP A 96 -2.11 -3.37 -11.36
CA ASP A 96 -2.55 -3.62 -12.73
C ASP A 96 -1.40 -3.33 -13.69
N TRP A 97 -0.86 -4.38 -14.29
CA TRP A 97 0.26 -4.31 -15.22
C TRP A 97 -0.17 -4.01 -16.66
N ASN A 98 -1.47 -4.06 -16.96
CA ASN A 98 -2.01 -3.85 -18.31
C ASN A 98 -2.46 -2.40 -18.55
N VAL A 99 -1.97 -1.48 -17.73
CA VAL A 99 -2.33 -0.06 -17.76
C VAL A 99 -1.48 0.68 -18.78
N ASP A 100 -2.13 1.49 -19.62
CA ASP A 100 -1.45 2.54 -20.37
C ASP A 100 -1.38 3.82 -19.52
N PRO A 101 -0.20 4.38 -19.24
CA PRO A 101 -0.04 5.64 -18.52
C PRO A 101 -0.82 6.81 -19.12
N THR A 102 -1.00 6.83 -20.44
CA THR A 102 -1.73 7.91 -21.12
C THR A 102 -3.22 7.86 -20.82
N ASP A 103 -3.80 6.67 -20.71
CA ASP A 103 -5.21 6.50 -20.33
C ASP A 103 -5.47 7.06 -18.93
N LEU A 104 -4.51 6.92 -18.00
CA LEU A 104 -4.63 7.43 -16.63
C LEU A 104 -4.86 8.94 -16.54
N LEU A 105 -4.40 9.71 -17.53
CA LEU A 105 -4.58 11.16 -17.59
C LEU A 105 -5.95 11.58 -18.14
N THR A 106 -6.67 10.66 -18.80
CA THR A 106 -7.93 10.98 -19.50
C THR A 106 -9.17 10.66 -18.68
N VAL A 107 -9.06 9.76 -17.69
CA VAL A 107 -10.19 9.32 -16.88
C VAL A 107 -10.45 10.35 -15.76
N PRO A 108 -11.68 10.87 -15.61
CA PRO A 108 -12.00 11.87 -14.58
C PRO A 108 -11.81 11.34 -13.15
N ASP A 109 -12.13 10.05 -12.97
CA ASP A 109 -11.92 9.33 -11.72
C ASP A 109 -10.66 8.48 -11.85
N SER A 110 -9.60 8.90 -11.17
CA SER A 110 -8.30 8.22 -11.12
C SER A 110 -8.46 6.70 -10.93
N PRO A 111 -8.20 5.87 -11.96
CA PRO A 111 -8.43 4.44 -11.83
C PRO A 111 -7.47 3.83 -10.81
N THR A 112 -7.97 2.84 -10.07
CA THR A 112 -7.17 2.12 -9.08
C THR A 112 -6.22 1.16 -9.78
N VAL A 113 -4.97 1.58 -9.97
CA VAL A 113 -3.92 0.76 -10.62
C VAL A 113 -2.99 0.08 -9.63
N ILE A 114 -2.94 0.59 -8.40
CA ILE A 114 -2.19 0.00 -7.29
C ILE A 114 -3.11 -0.03 -6.06
N TRP A 115 -3.22 -1.19 -5.42
CA TRP A 115 -4.08 -1.45 -4.26
C TRP A 115 -3.42 -2.38 -3.23
N VAL A 116 -4.02 -2.49 -2.04
CA VAL A 116 -3.62 -3.47 -1.03
C VAL A 116 -4.17 -4.83 -1.43
N ALA A 117 -3.33 -5.84 -1.62
CA ALA A 117 -3.73 -7.15 -2.16
C ALA A 117 -4.80 -7.85 -1.31
N SER A 118 -4.73 -7.71 0.01
CA SER A 118 -5.69 -8.32 0.94
C SER A 118 -7.06 -7.64 0.95
N ASP A 119 -7.14 -6.38 0.50
CA ASP A 119 -8.36 -5.58 0.48
C ASP A 119 -8.24 -4.47 -0.59
N PRO A 120 -8.71 -4.72 -1.83
CA PRO A 120 -8.62 -3.75 -2.92
C PRO A 120 -9.35 -2.42 -2.67
N ASP A 121 -10.38 -2.45 -1.82
CA ASP A 121 -11.19 -1.28 -1.46
C ASP A 121 -10.65 -0.56 -0.21
N PHE A 122 -9.47 -0.96 0.29
CA PHE A 122 -8.91 -0.40 1.51
C PHE A 122 -8.68 1.11 1.38
N PRO A 123 -9.22 1.93 2.30
CA PRO A 123 -9.09 3.37 2.22
C PRO A 123 -7.65 3.81 2.53
N PHE A 124 -7.11 4.68 1.68
CA PHE A 124 -5.82 5.32 1.92
C PHE A 124 -6.02 6.68 2.60
N HIS A 125 -5.31 6.91 3.70
CA HIS A 125 -5.24 8.24 4.31
C HIS A 125 -4.06 9.04 3.71
N GLY A 126 -4.32 10.30 3.33
CA GLY A 126 -3.31 11.18 2.74
C GLY A 126 -3.04 10.86 1.26
N THR A 127 -1.76 10.86 0.86
CA THR A 127 -1.37 10.54 -0.52
C THR A 127 -1.57 9.06 -0.81
N THR A 128 -2.44 8.76 -1.78
CA THR A 128 -2.69 7.38 -2.27
C THR A 128 -1.58 6.96 -3.24
N PRO A 129 -1.31 5.66 -3.42
CA PRO A 129 -0.35 5.18 -4.41
C PRO A 129 -0.70 5.66 -5.84
N ASN A 130 -1.98 5.65 -6.21
CA ASN A 130 -2.46 6.13 -7.50
C ASN A 130 -2.21 7.64 -7.68
N ALA A 131 -2.37 8.44 -6.63
CA ALA A 131 -2.06 9.87 -6.66
C ALA A 131 -0.54 10.14 -6.85
N ILE A 132 0.34 9.26 -6.37
CA ILE A 132 1.80 9.37 -6.61
C ILE A 132 2.09 9.20 -8.10
N VAL A 133 1.48 8.19 -8.73
CA VAL A 133 1.62 7.89 -10.16
C VAL A 133 1.07 9.05 -11.00
N LEU A 134 -0.17 9.47 -10.74
CA LEU A 134 -0.81 10.54 -11.50
C LEU A 134 -0.08 11.87 -11.42
N ARG A 135 0.43 12.22 -10.23
CA ARG A 135 1.24 13.43 -10.08
C ARG A 135 2.47 13.39 -10.98
N HIS A 136 3.17 12.24 -11.03
CA HIS A 136 4.31 12.10 -11.92
C HIS A 136 3.94 12.27 -13.40
N LEU A 137 2.84 11.65 -13.84
CA LEU A 137 2.37 11.75 -15.23
C LEU A 137 1.96 13.17 -15.61
N HIS A 138 1.28 13.90 -14.71
CA HIS A 138 0.98 15.31 -14.91
C HIS A 138 2.26 16.16 -15.01
N ASP A 139 3.22 15.95 -14.11
CA ASP A 139 4.50 16.68 -14.13
C ASP A 139 5.25 16.44 -15.45
N GLN A 140 5.29 15.20 -15.96
CA GLN A 140 5.90 14.88 -17.26
C GLN A 140 5.17 15.55 -18.43
N ASN A 141 3.84 15.49 -18.46
CA ASN A 141 3.03 16.10 -19.52
C ASN A 141 3.26 17.63 -19.59
N HIS A 142 3.34 18.29 -18.43
CA HIS A 142 3.68 19.72 -18.36
C HIS A 142 5.08 20.03 -18.92
N LEU A 143 6.08 19.21 -18.61
CA LEU A 143 7.44 19.39 -19.12
C LEU A 143 7.52 19.18 -20.64
N GLN A 144 6.83 18.17 -21.17
CA GLN A 144 6.75 17.93 -22.62
C GLN A 144 6.09 19.11 -23.36
N ASN A 145 4.97 19.63 -22.84
CA ASN A 145 4.27 20.77 -23.42
C ASN A 145 5.07 22.08 -23.34
N ALA A 146 5.86 22.28 -22.28
CA ALA A 146 6.73 23.44 -22.17
C ALA A 146 7.91 23.39 -23.15
N GLY A 147 8.42 22.19 -23.45
CA GLY A 147 9.50 21.99 -24.41
C GLY A 147 9.07 22.20 -25.86
N THR A 148 7.85 21.81 -26.24
CA THR A 148 7.33 21.96 -27.62
C THR A 148 7.04 23.41 -28.00
N VAL A 149 6.51 24.22 -27.08
CA VAL A 149 6.22 25.64 -27.33
C VAL A 149 7.49 26.47 -27.60
N SER A 150 8.67 26.02 -27.15
CA SER A 150 9.93 26.74 -27.38
C SER A 150 10.56 26.50 -28.75
N VAL A 151 10.16 25.46 -29.49
CA VAL A 151 10.78 25.09 -30.79
C VAL A 151 10.07 25.75 -31.97
N ASP A 152 8.78 26.08 -31.82
CA ASP A 152 7.97 26.72 -32.88
C ASP A 152 8.04 28.27 -32.87
N ALA A 153 8.88 28.84 -32.01
CA ALA A 153 9.04 30.30 -31.86
C ALA A 153 10.25 30.88 -32.63
N PHE A 154 10.89 30.11 -33.51
CA PHE A 154 12.02 30.54 -34.34
C PHE A 154 11.84 30.21 -35.82
#